data_AF-A0A962UZQ3-F1
#
_entry.id   AF-A0A962UZQ3-F1
#
_cell.length_a   1.000
_cell.length_b   1.000
_cell.length_c   1.000
_cell.angle_alpha   90.00
_cell.angle_beta   90.00
_cell.angle_gamma   90.00
#
_symmetry.space_group_name_H-M   'P 1'
#
loop_
_entity.id
_entity.type
_entity.pdbx_description
1 polymer ?
#
loop_
_entity_poly.entity_id
_entity_poly.type
_entity_poly.pdbx_seq_one_letter_code
_entity_poly.pdbx_strand_id
1 'polypeptide(L)'
;EDYGIERIPGAHCYQFYAGTRLFQQLADAEPGSFYLTDFLVRHFERLVWQGLGLDRHPELQSAYFGNYRKLVYLAQTRVDGLVEQAKAAAERLGLVYEYRYTGFGELEHSLSEFTTGETAWEN
;
A
#
# COMPACT_ATOMS: atom_id res chain seq x y z
N GLU A 1 14.33 -24.80 14.46
CA GLU A 1 15.38 -24.17 13.65
C GLU A 1 15.07 -22.69 13.60
N ASP A 2 15.94 -21.88 14.19
CA ASP A 2 15.79 -20.43 14.31
C ASP A 2 16.70 -19.82 13.22
N TYR A 3 16.11 -19.48 12.08
CA TYR A 3 16.85 -18.82 11.01
C TYR A 3 17.09 -17.39 11.49
N GLY A 4 18.32 -17.09 11.92
CA GLY A 4 18.79 -15.82 12.46
C GLY A 4 18.65 -14.64 11.49
N ILE A 5 17.41 -14.32 11.14
CA ILE A 5 17.00 -13.22 10.29
C ILE A 5 16.49 -12.14 11.23
N GLU A 6 17.32 -11.11 11.43
CA GLU A 6 16.93 -9.93 12.17
C GLU A 6 15.85 -9.16 11.39
N ARG A 7 14.73 -8.86 12.05
CA ARG A 7 13.63 -8.11 11.42
C ARG A 7 14.06 -6.67 11.21
N ILE A 8 13.93 -6.19 9.98
CA ILE A 8 13.99 -4.76 9.68
C ILE A 8 12.88 -4.06 10.51
N PRO A 9 13.21 -3.00 11.27
CA PRO A 9 12.26 -2.35 12.18
C PRO A 9 11.10 -1.69 11.43
N GLY A 10 9.87 -1.97 11.88
CA GLY A 10 8.62 -1.39 11.38
C GLY A 10 7.40 -2.07 12.01
N ALA A 11 6.46 -1.31 12.56
CA ALA A 11 5.35 -1.84 13.35
C ALA A 11 4.28 -2.55 12.49
N HIS A 12 4.17 -2.19 11.20
CA HIS A 12 3.15 -2.72 10.28
C HIS A 12 3.72 -2.86 8.86
N CYS A 13 3.33 -3.91 8.14
CA CYS A 13 3.77 -4.28 6.79
C CYS A 13 3.60 -3.19 5.70
N TYR A 14 2.80 -2.14 5.97
CA TYR A 14 2.64 -0.96 5.10
C TYR A 14 3.73 0.12 5.29
N GLN A 15 4.44 0.10 6.41
CA GLN A 15 5.49 1.08 6.74
C GLN A 15 6.69 0.99 5.78
N PHE A 16 6.93 -0.20 5.21
CA PHE A 16 8.04 -0.46 4.30
C PHE A 16 7.85 0.14 2.90
N TYR A 17 6.61 0.33 2.45
CA TYR A 17 6.32 0.74 1.07
C TYR A 17 6.01 2.23 0.88
N ALA A 18 5.56 2.93 1.91
CA ALA A 18 5.25 4.36 1.83
C ALA A 18 6.40 5.26 2.31
N GLY A 19 7.40 4.69 2.98
CA GLY A 19 8.28 5.46 3.87
C GLY A 19 7.53 5.83 5.15
N THR A 20 8.16 5.61 6.30
CA THR A 20 7.57 5.78 7.64
C THR A 20 6.90 7.16 7.83
N ARG A 21 7.46 8.19 7.20
CA ARG A 21 7.02 9.58 7.34
C ARG A 21 5.74 9.90 6.56
N LEU A 22 5.58 9.37 5.34
CA LEU A 22 4.38 9.60 4.52
C LEU A 22 3.18 8.81 5.09
N PHE A 23 3.42 7.59 5.60
CA PHE A 23 2.37 6.82 6.27
C PHE A 23 1.87 7.51 7.55
N GLN A 24 2.78 8.03 8.40
CA GLN A 24 2.38 8.80 9.58
C GLN A 24 1.62 10.07 9.20
N GLN A 25 2.09 10.83 8.20
CA GLN A 25 1.40 12.03 7.73
C GLN A 25 0.01 11.73 7.12
N LEU A 26 -0.13 10.63 6.37
CA LEU A 26 -1.41 10.22 5.78
C LEU A 26 -2.37 9.65 6.84
N ALA A 27 -1.87 8.87 7.80
CA ALA A 27 -2.66 8.31 8.88
C ALA A 27 -3.16 9.39 9.86
N ASP A 28 -2.36 10.42 10.13
CA ASP A 28 -2.77 11.58 10.94
C ASP A 28 -3.71 12.52 10.18
N ALA A 29 -3.50 12.72 8.86
CA ALA A 29 -4.30 13.65 8.07
C ALA A 29 -5.67 13.10 7.66
N GLU A 30 -5.80 11.78 7.44
CA GLU A 30 -6.98 11.21 6.79
C GLU A 30 -7.49 9.91 7.47
N PRO A 31 -7.93 9.98 8.73
CA PRO A 31 -8.62 8.86 9.38
C PRO A 31 -9.82 8.40 8.53
N GLY A 32 -9.89 7.10 8.24
CA GLY A 32 -10.93 6.51 7.37
C GLY A 32 -10.55 6.38 5.89
N SER A 33 -9.25 6.35 5.58
CA SER A 33 -8.74 6.10 4.22
C SER A 33 -8.26 4.66 4.03
N PHE A 34 -8.71 4.02 2.95
CA PHE A 34 -8.21 2.72 2.51
C PHE A 34 -7.16 2.94 1.41
N TYR A 35 -5.93 2.49 1.63
CA TYR A 35 -4.82 2.79 0.72
C TYR A 35 -4.57 1.63 -0.25
N LEU A 36 -4.42 1.95 -1.52
CA LEU A 36 -3.92 1.02 -2.54
C LEU A 36 -2.55 1.47 -3.04
N THR A 37 -1.66 0.51 -3.25
CA THR A 37 -0.41 0.65 -4.02
C THR A 37 -0.56 -0.05 -5.36
N ASP A 38 0.39 0.13 -6.29
CA ASP A 38 0.36 -0.54 -7.61
C ASP A 38 0.15 -2.05 -7.49
N PHE A 39 0.81 -2.70 -6.52
CA PHE A 39 0.66 -4.14 -6.27
C PHE A 39 -0.77 -4.50 -5.85
N LEU A 40 -1.34 -3.76 -4.89
CA LEU A 40 -2.70 -4.03 -4.43
C LEU A 40 -3.75 -3.71 -5.50
N VAL A 41 -3.53 -2.69 -6.34
CA VAL A 41 -4.41 -2.44 -7.50
C VAL A 41 -4.39 -3.65 -8.44
N ARG A 42 -3.21 -4.15 -8.81
CA ARG A 42 -3.05 -5.29 -9.72
C ARG A 42 -3.67 -6.59 -9.20
N HIS A 43 -3.72 -6.75 -7.87
CA HIS A 43 -4.19 -7.97 -7.24
C HIS A 43 -5.45 -7.77 -6.39
N PHE A 44 -6.16 -6.66 -6.61
CA PHE A 44 -7.32 -6.28 -5.82
C PHE A 44 -8.35 -7.41 -5.74
N GLU A 45 -8.66 -8.04 -6.89
CA GLU A 45 -9.66 -9.12 -6.91
C GLU A 45 -9.27 -10.32 -6.07
N ARG A 46 -8.01 -10.75 -6.14
CA ARG A 46 -7.59 -11.94 -5.39
C ARG A 46 -7.42 -11.63 -3.91
N LEU A 47 -6.77 -10.52 -3.58
CA LEU A 47 -6.31 -10.24 -2.21
C LEU A 47 -7.36 -9.51 -1.37
N VAL A 48 -8.09 -8.57 -1.98
CA VAL A 48 -9.11 -7.79 -1.27
C VAL A 48 -10.47 -8.42 -1.47
N TRP A 49 -10.91 -8.60 -2.71
CA TRP A 49 -12.27 -9.05 -2.98
C TRP A 49 -12.51 -10.50 -2.55
N GLN A 50 -11.75 -11.44 -3.13
CA GLN A 50 -11.85 -12.87 -2.80
C GLN A 50 -11.19 -13.19 -1.45
N GLY A 51 -10.04 -12.56 -1.16
CA GLY A 51 -9.28 -12.79 0.07
C GLY A 51 -10.05 -12.43 1.34
N LEU A 52 -10.88 -11.38 1.30
CA LEU A 52 -11.79 -11.02 2.39
C LEU A 52 -13.16 -11.70 2.28
N GLY A 53 -13.38 -12.50 1.24
CA GLY A 53 -14.63 -13.24 1.02
C GLY A 53 -15.82 -12.38 0.58
N LEU A 54 -15.59 -11.18 0.05
CA LEU A 54 -16.65 -10.25 -0.40
C LEU A 54 -17.43 -10.78 -1.61
N ASP A 55 -16.84 -11.69 -2.38
CA ASP A 55 -17.48 -12.41 -3.48
C ASP A 55 -18.56 -13.39 -3.00
N ARG A 56 -18.36 -13.98 -1.82
CA ARG A 56 -19.25 -14.99 -1.24
C ARG A 56 -20.18 -14.41 -0.18
N HIS A 57 -19.73 -13.36 0.52
CA HIS A 57 -20.42 -12.74 1.64
C HIS A 57 -20.45 -11.21 1.48
N PRO A 58 -21.34 -10.66 0.63
CA PRO A 58 -21.43 -9.22 0.37
C PRO A 58 -21.67 -8.37 1.62
N GLU A 59 -22.32 -8.93 2.65
CA GLU A 59 -22.58 -8.28 3.94
C GLU A 59 -21.28 -7.86 4.67
N LEU A 60 -20.17 -8.54 4.42
CA LEU A 60 -18.86 -8.21 5.01
C LEU A 60 -18.30 -6.89 4.51
N GLN A 61 -18.74 -6.41 3.34
CA GLN A 61 -18.29 -5.13 2.80
C GLN A 61 -18.60 -3.99 3.77
N SER A 62 -19.81 -3.97 4.35
CA SER A 62 -20.17 -2.95 5.34
C SER A 62 -19.35 -3.10 6.64
N ALA A 63 -19.10 -4.34 7.07
CA ALA A 63 -18.31 -4.60 8.27
C ALA A 63 -16.85 -4.15 8.12
N TYR A 64 -16.23 -4.39 6.97
CA TYR A 64 -14.83 -4.03 6.72
C TYR A 64 -14.66 -2.58 6.28
N PHE A 65 -15.53 -2.08 5.39
CA PHE A 65 -15.36 -0.80 4.72
C PHE A 65 -16.32 0.30 5.22
N GLY A 66 -17.27 0.00 6.11
CA GLY A 66 -18.31 0.95 6.54
C GLY A 66 -17.80 2.20 7.28
N ASN A 67 -16.60 2.13 7.87
CA ASN A 67 -15.96 3.28 8.52
C ASN A 67 -14.96 4.01 7.61
N TYR A 68 -14.73 3.49 6.40
CA TYR A 68 -13.90 4.13 5.40
C TYR A 68 -14.74 5.09 4.56
N ARG A 69 -14.14 6.23 4.21
CA ARG A 69 -14.78 7.27 3.39
C ARG A 69 -14.16 7.37 2.01
N LYS A 70 -12.87 7.07 1.93
CA LYS A 70 -12.09 7.23 0.71
C LYS A 70 -11.14 6.06 0.47
N LEU A 71 -10.90 5.80 -0.80
CA LEU A 71 -9.84 4.96 -1.30
C LEU A 71 -8.77 5.87 -1.90
N VAL A 72 -7.55 5.79 -1.37
CA VAL A 72 -6.42 6.57 -1.87
C VAL A 72 -5.48 5.64 -2.61
N TYR A 73 -5.34 5.84 -3.91
CA TYR A 73 -4.34 5.15 -4.70
C TYR A 73 -3.01 5.92 -4.66
N LEU A 74 -2.02 5.34 -3.97
CA LEU A 74 -0.63 5.79 -3.89
C LEU A 74 0.16 5.15 -5.04
N ALA A 75 0.19 5.84 -6.18
CA ALA A 75 0.81 5.35 -7.40
C ALA A 75 2.33 5.47 -7.35
N GLN A 76 3.01 4.34 -7.53
CA GLN A 76 4.46 4.23 -7.59
C GLN A 76 4.95 4.42 -9.04
N THR A 77 4.15 3.96 -10.00
CA THR A 77 4.45 4.09 -11.43
C THR A 77 3.33 4.82 -12.18
N ARG A 78 3.66 5.42 -13.32
CA ARG A 78 2.68 6.07 -14.22
C ARG A 78 2.18 5.10 -15.29
N VAL A 79 1.60 3.99 -14.85
CA VAL A 79 0.97 3.02 -15.76
C VAL A 79 -0.51 3.38 -15.90
N ASP A 80 -0.91 3.81 -17.09
CA ASP A 80 -2.25 4.34 -17.37
C ASP A 80 -3.37 3.38 -16.95
N GLY A 81 -3.18 2.07 -17.13
CA GLY A 81 -4.19 1.07 -16.78
C GLY A 81 -4.45 0.87 -15.29
N LEU A 82 -3.57 1.33 -14.40
CA LEU A 82 -3.75 1.15 -12.94
C LEU A 82 -4.69 2.19 -12.33
N VAL A 83 -4.73 3.39 -12.90
CA VAL A 83 -5.64 4.46 -12.43
C VAL A 83 -7.09 3.99 -12.56
N GLU A 84 -7.46 3.45 -13.73
CA GLU A 84 -8.81 2.97 -13.98
C GLU A 84 -9.17 1.73 -13.13
N GLN A 85 -8.22 0.82 -12.91
CA GLN A 85 -8.44 -0.32 -11.99
C GLN A 85 -8.67 0.14 -10.55
N ALA A 86 -7.92 1.14 -10.08
CA ALA A 86 -8.09 1.68 -8.74
C ALA A 86 -9.41 2.45 -8.57
N LYS A 87 -9.87 3.15 -9.62
CA LYS A 87 -11.20 3.77 -9.65
C LYS A 87 -12.30 2.72 -9.54
N ALA A 88 -12.24 1.68 -10.38
CA ALA A 88 -13.22 0.59 -10.34
C ALA A 88 -13.27 -0.11 -8.96
N ALA A 89 -12.11 -0.28 -8.31
CA ALA A 89 -12.04 -0.80 -6.94
C ALA A 89 -12.75 0.13 -5.93
N ALA A 90 -12.53 1.44 -6.03
CA ALA A 90 -13.18 2.42 -5.16
C ALA A 90 -14.70 2.44 -5.35
N GLU A 91 -15.17 2.44 -6.60
CA GLU A 91 -16.59 2.36 -6.95
C GLU A 91 -17.24 1.10 -6.39
N ARG A 92 -16.58 -0.06 -6.54
CA ARG A 92 -17.07 -1.33 -6.03
C ARG A 92 -17.17 -1.35 -4.50
N LEU A 93 -16.22 -0.72 -3.82
CA LEU A 93 -16.23 -0.58 -2.37
C LEU A 93 -17.18 0.52 -1.87
N GLY A 94 -17.67 1.39 -2.75
CA GLY A 94 -18.51 2.53 -2.39
C GLY A 94 -17.72 3.67 -1.72
N LEU A 95 -16.44 3.81 -2.05
CA LEU A 95 -15.53 4.80 -1.46
C LEU A 95 -15.21 5.92 -2.45
N VAL A 96 -14.98 7.13 -1.93
CA VAL A 96 -14.50 8.25 -2.75
C VAL A 96 -13.10 7.94 -3.25
N TYR A 97 -12.88 8.02 -4.56
CA TYR A 97 -11.58 7.77 -5.16
C TYR A 97 -10.67 9.00 -5.08
N GLU A 98 -9.42 8.79 -4.68
CA GLU A 98 -8.35 9.79 -4.77
C GLU A 98 -7.08 9.18 -5.35
N TYR A 99 -6.44 9.90 -6.27
CA TYR A 99 -5.16 9.54 -6.87
C TYR A 99 -4.03 10.40 -6.29
N ARG A 100 -2.94 9.77 -5.90
CA ARG A 100 -1.70 10.41 -5.43
C ARG A 100 -0.52 9.72 -6.09
N TYR A 101 0.19 10.42 -6.96
CA TYR A 101 1.49 9.92 -7.43
C TYR A 101 2.54 10.14 -6.35
N THR A 102 3.16 9.06 -5.87
CA THR A 102 4.17 9.10 -4.80
C THR A 102 5.56 8.65 -5.28
N GLY A 103 5.65 7.90 -6.38
CA GLY A 103 6.88 7.20 -6.74
C GLY A 103 7.22 6.12 -5.68
N PHE A 104 8.46 5.64 -5.68
CA PHE A 104 8.97 4.71 -4.66
C PHE A 104 9.47 5.40 -3.38
N GLY A 105 9.48 6.74 -3.34
CA GLY A 105 9.84 7.51 -2.15
C GLY A 105 11.22 7.13 -1.57
N GLU A 106 11.25 6.90 -0.25
CA GLU A 106 12.42 6.49 0.54
C GLU A 106 12.99 5.13 0.16
N LEU A 107 12.24 4.28 -0.55
CA LEU A 107 12.72 2.96 -0.95
C LEU A 107 13.84 3.08 -1.99
N GLU A 108 13.75 4.07 -2.89
CA GLU A 108 14.79 4.38 -3.88
C GLU A 108 16.04 4.98 -3.21
N HIS A 109 15.83 5.82 -2.19
CA HIS A 109 16.90 6.41 -1.38
C HIS A 109 17.62 5.36 -0.52
N SER A 110 16.84 4.52 0.19
CA SER A 110 17.36 3.44 1.03
C SER A 110 18.13 2.40 0.22
N LEU A 111 17.66 2.06 -1.00
CA LEU A 111 18.39 1.15 -1.90
C LEU A 111 19.69 1.79 -2.39
N SER A 112 19.68 3.09 -2.69
CA SER A 112 20.88 3.83 -3.13
C SER A 112 21.92 3.92 -2.00
N GLU A 113 21.49 4.18 -0.77
CA GLU A 113 22.36 4.17 0.41
C GLU A 113 22.91 2.77 0.70
N PHE A 114 22.08 1.74 0.59
CA PHE A 114 22.49 0.34 0.76
C PHE A 114 23.53 -0.09 -0.28
N THR A 115 23.34 0.30 -1.55
CA THR A 115 24.29 -0.02 -2.64
C THR A 115 25.60 0.77 -2.50
N THR A 116 25.56 1.95 -1.88
CA THR A 116 26.77 2.76 -1.58
C THR A 116 27.52 2.23 -0.35
N GLY A 117 26.85 1.49 0.53
CA GLY A 117 27.44 0.84 1.72
C GLY A 117 28.28 -0.40 1.43
N GLU A 118 28.24 -0.96 0.22
CA GLU A 118 29.02 -2.16 -0.17
C GLU A 118 30.51 -1.86 -0.48
N THR A 119 30.93 -0.58 -0.56
CA THR A 119 32.34 -0.24 -0.86
C THR A 119 33.26 -0.19 0.38
N ALA A 120 32.77 -0.54 1.57
CA ALA A 120 33.51 -0.41 2.84
C ALA A 120 34.04 -1.73 3.44
N TRP A 121 34.11 -2.83 2.68
CA TRP A 121 34.61 -4.14 3.15
C TRP A 121 35.89 -4.62 2.46
N GLU A 122 36.78 -3.70 2.08
CA GLU A 122 38.17 -4.04 1.74
C GLU A 122 39.12 -3.09 2.47
N ASN A 123 39.65 -3.57 3.61
CA ASN A 123 41.03 -3.42 4.10
C ASN A 123 41.24 -4.25 5.36
#